data_AF-A0A0D0CAC9-F1
#
_entry.id   AF-A0A0D0CAC9-F1
#
_cell.length_a   1.000
_cell.length_b   1.000
_cell.length_c   1.000
_cell.angle_alpha   90.00
_cell.angle_beta   90.00
_cell.angle_gamma   90.00
#
_symmetry.space_group_name_H-M   'P 1'
#
loop_
_entity.id
_entity.type
_entity.pdbx_description
1 polymer ?
#
loop_
_entity_poly.entity_id
_entity_poly.type
_entity_poly.pdbx_seq_one_letter_code
_entity_poly.pdbx_strand_id
1 'polypeptide(L)'
;MTNLRDALQAILDAVYGDSIPHTIIIGGPVYQVAKQHLNEWHGGFAVAALMVITTFFSHDPDFHDTEQHAEFTAAMVKKNQFLFMHNPGVDRKGWTGMWWSPFILQSFTSHSQFTKGHIKVPELGSKQTSAQTAFALASAAVYHTLTLVANKNITFKSIVAGKSQKCSGVVTDGDSAVWELSIPKGTQYEFNEAMWSAKTRVFLEPIMALSDNNFAMIVDEAQAFVKGGKGAMNSAASDDEDEDEDIQDLFTFR
;
A
#
# COMPACT_ATOMS: atom_id res chain seq x y z
N MET A 1 -26.16 0.74 2.01
CA MET A 1 -25.12 -0.23 1.61
C MET A 1 -25.81 -1.41 0.96
N THR A 2 -25.53 -1.66 -0.31
CA THR A 2 -25.92 -2.89 -1.01
C THR A 2 -25.22 -4.05 -0.29
N ASN A 3 -25.96 -5.09 0.12
CA ASN A 3 -25.31 -6.24 0.74
C ASN A 3 -24.49 -7.00 -0.32
N LEU A 4 -23.51 -7.81 0.11
CA LEU A 4 -22.61 -8.51 -0.82
C LEU A 4 -23.36 -9.40 -1.82
N ARG A 5 -24.48 -10.00 -1.43
CA ARG A 5 -25.30 -10.83 -2.33
C ARG A 5 -25.86 -9.99 -3.48
N ASP A 6 -26.47 -8.85 -3.17
CA ASP A 6 -27.08 -7.96 -4.16
C ASP A 6 -26.02 -7.38 -5.09
N ALA A 7 -24.82 -7.08 -4.57
CA ALA A 7 -23.70 -6.63 -5.39
C ALA A 7 -23.22 -7.71 -6.37
N LEU A 8 -23.11 -8.97 -5.90
CA LEU A 8 -22.76 -10.10 -6.76
C LEU A 8 -23.84 -10.39 -7.82
N GLN A 9 -25.12 -10.18 -7.48
CA GLN A 9 -26.20 -10.33 -8.44
C GLN A 9 -26.06 -9.29 -9.56
N ALA A 10 -25.86 -8.01 -9.22
CA ALA A 10 -25.64 -6.96 -10.22
C ALA A 10 -24.42 -7.24 -11.12
N ILE A 11 -23.34 -7.82 -10.57
CA ILE A 11 -22.18 -8.23 -11.37
C ILE A 11 -22.57 -9.32 -12.37
N LEU A 12 -23.29 -10.36 -11.94
CA LEU A 12 -23.68 -11.42 -12.86
C LEU A 12 -24.67 -10.93 -13.93
N ASP A 13 -25.61 -10.07 -13.54
CA ASP A 13 -26.56 -9.45 -14.46
C ASP A 13 -25.80 -8.65 -15.54
N ALA A 14 -24.76 -7.91 -15.15
CA ALA A 14 -23.92 -7.16 -16.08
C ALA A 14 -23.05 -8.04 -16.99
N VAL A 15 -22.58 -9.20 -16.53
CA VAL A 15 -21.73 -10.12 -17.30
C VAL A 15 -22.53 -10.98 -18.27
N TYR A 16 -23.65 -11.55 -17.81
CA TYR A 16 -24.41 -12.55 -18.57
C TYR A 16 -25.69 -12.00 -19.21
N GLY A 17 -26.20 -10.87 -18.72
CA GLY A 17 -27.50 -10.32 -19.11
C GLY A 17 -28.61 -11.36 -18.95
N ASP A 18 -29.56 -11.35 -19.90
CA ASP A 18 -30.69 -12.29 -19.93
C ASP A 18 -30.34 -13.66 -20.53
N SER A 19 -29.07 -13.87 -20.91
CA SER A 19 -28.66 -15.05 -21.70
C SER A 19 -28.69 -16.35 -20.89
N ILE A 20 -28.48 -16.26 -19.57
CA ILE A 20 -28.39 -17.42 -18.67
C ILE A 20 -29.12 -17.06 -17.37
N PRO A 21 -30.20 -17.76 -16.99
CA PRO A 21 -30.84 -17.57 -15.69
C PRO A 21 -29.86 -17.88 -14.56
N HIS A 22 -29.66 -16.93 -13.64
CA HIS A 22 -28.74 -17.08 -12.53
C HIS A 22 -29.27 -16.41 -11.27
N THR A 23 -28.88 -16.93 -10.10
CA THR A 23 -29.23 -16.34 -8.82
C THR A 23 -28.11 -16.58 -7.82
N ILE A 24 -27.65 -15.53 -7.15
CA ILE A 24 -26.64 -15.67 -6.11
C ILE A 24 -27.23 -16.33 -4.86
N ILE A 25 -26.65 -17.48 -4.51
CA ILE A 25 -26.88 -18.20 -3.26
C ILE A 25 -25.71 -17.89 -2.33
N ILE A 26 -26.01 -17.35 -1.14
CA ILE A 26 -25.00 -17.09 -0.10
C ILE A 26 -24.34 -18.41 0.28
N GLY A 27 -23.01 -18.45 0.28
CA GLY A 27 -22.22 -19.65 0.54
C GLY A 27 -22.12 -20.62 -0.64
N GLY A 28 -22.82 -20.38 -1.74
CA GLY A 28 -22.71 -21.17 -2.98
C GLY A 28 -21.38 -20.93 -3.72
N PRO A 29 -21.09 -21.71 -4.79
CA PRO A 29 -19.80 -21.66 -5.48
C PRO A 29 -19.40 -20.27 -5.97
N VAL A 30 -20.31 -19.53 -6.61
CA VAL A 30 -20.03 -18.17 -7.12
C VAL A 30 -19.70 -17.21 -5.97
N TYR A 31 -20.41 -17.32 -4.85
CA TYR A 31 -20.14 -16.51 -3.67
C TYR A 31 -18.74 -16.76 -3.11
N GLN A 32 -18.31 -18.03 -3.02
CA GLN A 32 -16.98 -18.39 -2.53
C GLN A 32 -15.87 -17.90 -3.46
N VAL A 33 -16.06 -18.05 -4.78
CA VAL A 33 -15.11 -17.54 -5.78
C VAL A 33 -14.98 -16.03 -5.70
N ALA A 34 -16.10 -15.31 -5.59
CA ALA A 34 -16.05 -13.86 -5.46
C ALA A 34 -15.39 -13.39 -4.14
N LYS A 35 -15.65 -14.09 -3.04
CA LYS A 35 -14.97 -13.85 -1.76
C LYS A 35 -13.47 -14.12 -1.87
N GLN A 36 -13.06 -15.18 -2.58
CA GLN A 36 -11.66 -15.46 -2.86
C GLN A 36 -11.01 -14.33 -3.66
N HIS A 37 -11.63 -13.89 -4.77
CA HIS A 37 -11.09 -12.78 -5.56
C HIS A 37 -11.02 -11.46 -4.79
N LEU A 38 -11.98 -11.20 -3.90
CA LEU A 38 -11.91 -10.04 -3.01
C LEU A 38 -10.70 -10.13 -2.06
N ASN A 39 -10.43 -11.32 -1.53
CA ASN A 39 -9.25 -11.55 -0.69
C ASN A 39 -7.95 -11.43 -1.48
N GLU A 40 -7.90 -11.93 -2.72
CA GLU A 40 -6.75 -11.78 -3.63
C GLU A 40 -6.49 -10.31 -3.95
N TRP A 41 -7.55 -9.53 -4.21
CA TRP A 41 -7.46 -8.10 -4.44
C TRP A 41 -6.91 -7.35 -3.22
N HIS A 42 -7.44 -7.63 -2.03
CA HIS A 42 -6.94 -7.05 -0.78
C HIS A 42 -5.47 -7.46 -0.49
N GLY A 43 -5.15 -8.76 -0.66
CA GLY A 43 -3.80 -9.29 -0.49
C GLY A 43 -2.80 -8.68 -1.46
N GLY A 44 -3.24 -8.32 -2.68
CA GLY A 44 -2.43 -7.62 -3.67
C GLY A 44 -1.84 -6.31 -3.15
N PHE A 45 -2.60 -5.50 -2.39
CA PHE A 45 -2.08 -4.27 -1.79
C PHE A 45 -1.02 -4.56 -0.72
N ALA A 46 -1.24 -5.57 0.11
CA ALA A 46 -0.28 -5.95 1.16
C ALA A 46 1.05 -6.40 0.55
N VAL A 47 0.99 -7.26 -0.48
CA VAL A 47 2.17 -7.71 -1.23
C VAL A 47 2.85 -6.53 -1.92
N ALA A 48 2.10 -5.63 -2.55
CA ALA A 48 2.68 -4.46 -3.21
C ALA A 48 3.40 -3.53 -2.22
N ALA A 49 2.79 -3.21 -1.08
CA ALA A 49 3.41 -2.39 -0.03
C ALA A 49 4.68 -3.04 0.52
N LEU A 50 4.64 -4.34 0.77
CA LEU A 50 5.79 -5.12 1.20
C LEU A 50 6.93 -5.07 0.19
N MET A 51 6.65 -5.29 -1.09
CA MET A 51 7.65 -5.24 -2.15
C MET A 51 8.27 -3.85 -2.27
N VAL A 52 7.46 -2.79 -2.28
CA VAL A 52 7.95 -1.41 -2.40
C VAL A 52 8.88 -1.04 -1.25
N ILE A 53 8.51 -1.37 -0.01
CA ILE A 53 9.35 -1.11 1.18
C ILE A 53 10.62 -1.95 1.16
N THR A 54 10.53 -3.23 0.74
CA THR A 54 11.71 -4.10 0.57
C THR A 54 12.69 -3.52 -0.45
N THR A 55 12.17 -3.07 -1.60
CA THR A 55 12.95 -2.46 -2.66
C THR A 55 13.60 -1.16 -2.18
N PHE A 56 12.89 -0.32 -1.43
CA PHE A 56 13.45 0.89 -0.83
C PHE A 56 14.70 0.59 0.02
N PHE A 57 14.59 -0.32 1.00
CA PHE A 57 15.72 -0.70 1.84
C PHE A 57 16.86 -1.38 1.08
N SER A 58 16.57 -2.01 -0.05
CA SER A 58 17.61 -2.65 -0.88
C SER A 58 18.44 -1.65 -1.70
N HIS A 59 17.90 -0.45 -1.97
CA HIS A 59 18.56 0.55 -2.81
C HIS A 59 19.16 1.72 -2.03
N ASP A 60 18.75 1.91 -0.78
CA ASP A 60 19.25 2.98 0.06
C ASP A 60 20.46 2.48 0.87
N PRO A 61 21.67 3.01 0.61
CA PRO A 61 22.90 2.52 1.22
C PRO A 61 22.97 2.79 2.72
N ASP A 62 22.12 3.66 3.30
CA ASP A 62 22.17 3.99 4.72
C ASP A 62 21.59 2.86 5.61
N PHE A 63 20.95 1.86 4.98
CA PHE A 63 20.36 0.71 5.67
C PHE A 63 21.21 -0.55 5.52
N HIS A 64 21.88 -0.93 6.60
CA HIS A 64 22.80 -2.06 6.69
C HIS A 64 22.30 -3.20 7.56
N ASP A 65 21.32 -2.95 8.43
CA ASP A 65 20.79 -3.97 9.33
C ASP A 65 19.29 -3.81 9.64
N THR A 66 18.75 -4.82 10.33
CA THR A 66 17.34 -4.89 10.72
C THR A 66 16.95 -3.81 11.75
N GLU A 67 17.89 -3.31 12.55
CA GLU A 67 17.60 -2.28 13.55
C GLU A 67 17.30 -0.95 12.86
N GLN A 68 18.14 -0.56 11.90
CA GLN A 68 17.94 0.67 11.12
C GLN A 68 16.62 0.63 10.34
N HIS A 69 16.24 -0.52 9.78
CA HIS A 69 14.92 -0.69 9.16
C HIS A 69 13.78 -0.46 10.17
N ALA A 70 13.89 -1.03 11.36
CA ALA A 70 12.87 -0.90 12.41
C ALA A 70 12.76 0.55 12.91
N GLU A 71 13.89 1.22 13.13
CA GLU A 71 13.93 2.62 13.56
C GLU A 71 13.32 3.56 12.52
N PHE A 72 13.71 3.43 11.25
CA PHE A 72 13.14 4.22 10.16
C PHE A 72 11.63 3.99 10.01
N THR A 73 11.19 2.73 10.01
CA THR A 73 9.76 2.44 9.90
C THR A 73 8.97 2.92 11.11
N ALA A 74 9.53 2.87 12.31
CA ALA A 74 8.93 3.46 13.50
C ALA A 74 8.78 4.99 13.37
N ALA A 75 9.80 5.67 12.85
CA ALA A 75 9.73 7.11 12.53
C ALA A 75 8.65 7.40 11.49
N MET A 76 8.59 6.62 10.41
CA MET A 76 7.58 6.78 9.35
C MET A 76 6.15 6.56 9.83
N VAL A 77 5.92 5.62 10.75
CA VAL A 77 4.61 5.40 11.38
C VAL A 77 4.28 6.51 12.37
N LYS A 78 5.28 7.02 13.11
CA LYS A 78 5.09 8.11 14.06
C LYS A 78 4.48 9.30 13.33
N LYS A 79 3.40 9.85 13.91
CA LYS A 79 2.71 11.02 13.37
C LYS A 79 2.19 10.86 11.91
N ASN A 80 2.09 9.62 11.39
CA ASN A 80 1.75 9.29 9.99
C ASN A 80 2.66 9.94 8.94
N GLN A 81 3.95 10.06 9.24
CA GLN A 81 4.96 10.66 8.35
C GLN A 81 5.01 9.99 6.96
N PHE A 82 4.70 8.70 6.89
CA PHE A 82 4.64 7.94 5.65
C PHE A 82 3.60 8.42 4.63
N LEU A 83 2.68 9.32 4.98
CA LEU A 83 1.70 9.87 4.06
C LEU A 83 2.28 10.95 3.13
N PHE A 84 3.42 11.54 3.49
CA PHE A 84 3.97 12.73 2.84
C PHE A 84 5.03 12.36 1.80
N MET A 85 5.13 13.16 0.73
CA MET A 85 6.15 13.00 -0.32
C MET A 85 7.52 13.48 0.16
N HIS A 86 7.56 14.67 0.77
CA HIS A 86 8.76 15.22 1.38
C HIS A 86 8.50 15.36 2.86
N ASN A 87 9.32 14.70 3.66
CA ASN A 87 9.16 14.64 5.10
C ASN A 87 10.52 14.69 5.81
N PRO A 88 11.35 15.72 5.56
CA PRO A 88 12.67 15.82 6.16
C PRO A 88 12.55 15.94 7.69
N GLY A 89 13.39 15.18 8.39
CA GLY A 89 13.49 15.22 9.84
C GLY A 89 12.20 14.85 10.59
N VAL A 90 12.15 15.27 11.86
CA VAL A 90 11.04 14.97 12.79
C VAL A 90 10.00 16.09 12.88
N ASP A 91 10.31 17.27 12.33
CA ASP A 91 9.43 18.44 12.35
C ASP A 91 8.42 18.40 11.19
N ARG A 92 7.14 18.52 11.55
CA ARG A 92 6.02 18.53 10.62
C ARG A 92 5.98 19.78 9.75
N LYS A 93 6.55 20.91 10.21
CA LYS A 93 6.48 22.19 9.47
C LYS A 93 7.15 22.08 8.09
N GLY A 94 8.13 21.18 7.93
CA GLY A 94 8.80 20.90 6.66
C GLY A 94 8.11 19.86 5.77
N TRP A 95 7.04 19.20 6.23
CA TRP A 95 6.44 18.10 5.49
C TRP A 95 5.47 18.61 4.41
N THR A 96 5.59 18.09 3.20
CA THR A 96 4.76 18.48 2.05
C THR A 96 4.33 17.28 1.21
N GLY A 97 3.29 17.47 0.40
CA GLY A 97 2.74 16.42 -0.47
C GLY A 97 2.05 15.31 0.32
N MET A 98 1.13 15.66 1.22
CA MET A 98 0.27 14.68 1.89
C MET A 98 -0.51 13.86 0.85
N TRP A 99 -0.51 12.53 1.00
CA TRP A 99 -1.03 11.53 0.04
C TRP A 99 -0.16 11.28 -1.19
N TRP A 100 1.03 11.89 -1.27
CA TRP A 100 1.94 11.74 -2.42
C TRP A 100 3.17 10.91 -2.07
N SER A 101 3.14 10.19 -0.96
CA SER A 101 4.20 9.26 -0.57
C SER A 101 4.45 8.21 -1.67
N PRO A 102 5.70 8.05 -2.13
CA PRO A 102 6.06 7.02 -3.10
C PRO A 102 5.65 5.61 -2.67
N PHE A 103 5.64 5.32 -1.35
CA PHE A 103 5.20 4.03 -0.84
C PHE A 103 3.73 3.75 -1.16
N ILE A 104 2.87 4.75 -0.97
CA ILE A 104 1.42 4.63 -1.19
C ILE A 104 1.12 4.62 -2.68
N LEU A 105 1.73 5.55 -3.44
CA LEU A 105 1.51 5.67 -4.88
C LEU A 105 1.89 4.39 -5.61
N GLN A 106 3.07 3.82 -5.32
CA GLN A 106 3.50 2.55 -5.92
C GLN A 106 2.62 1.38 -5.48
N SER A 107 2.25 1.29 -4.20
CA SER A 107 1.34 0.23 -3.70
C SER A 107 -0.03 0.30 -4.37
N PHE A 108 -0.54 1.51 -4.62
CA PHE A 108 -1.81 1.76 -5.26
C PHE A 108 -1.83 1.30 -6.73
N THR A 109 -0.67 1.23 -7.40
CA THR A 109 -0.60 0.72 -8.79
C THR A 109 -1.10 -0.72 -8.93
N SER A 110 -1.06 -1.51 -7.87
CA SER A 110 -1.63 -2.87 -7.83
C SER A 110 -3.12 -2.90 -8.16
N HIS A 111 -3.89 -1.88 -7.75
CA HIS A 111 -5.30 -1.73 -8.11
C HIS A 111 -5.49 -1.61 -9.63
N SER A 112 -4.63 -0.85 -10.29
CA SER A 112 -4.70 -0.66 -11.74
C SER A 112 -4.38 -1.95 -12.49
N GLN A 113 -3.43 -2.73 -11.99
CA GLN A 113 -3.11 -4.05 -12.55
C GLN A 113 -4.29 -5.02 -12.37
N PHE A 114 -4.88 -5.06 -11.18
CA PHE A 114 -5.99 -5.95 -10.87
C PHE A 114 -7.26 -5.62 -11.65
N THR A 115 -7.56 -4.34 -11.87
CA THR A 115 -8.79 -3.92 -12.57
C THR A 115 -8.65 -3.77 -14.08
N LYS A 116 -7.43 -3.92 -14.63
CA LYS A 116 -7.20 -3.82 -16.07
C LYS A 116 -8.04 -4.84 -16.83
N GLY A 117 -8.77 -4.39 -17.84
CA GLY A 117 -9.62 -5.25 -18.67
C GLY A 117 -10.93 -5.70 -18.03
N HIS A 118 -11.25 -5.26 -16.81
CA HIS A 118 -12.52 -5.59 -16.15
C HIS A 118 -13.66 -4.69 -16.64
N ILE A 119 -14.88 -5.24 -16.63
CA ILE A 119 -16.09 -4.48 -16.98
C ILE A 119 -16.50 -3.55 -15.85
N LYS A 120 -17.16 -2.44 -16.21
CA LYS A 120 -17.79 -1.56 -15.23
C LYS A 120 -19.22 -2.03 -14.96
N VAL A 121 -19.61 -2.05 -13.70
CA VAL A 121 -20.96 -2.36 -13.24
C VAL A 121 -21.56 -1.07 -12.67
N PRO A 122 -22.37 -0.31 -13.44
CA PRO A 122 -22.86 1.01 -13.04
C PRO A 122 -23.57 1.04 -11.69
N GLU A 123 -24.23 -0.07 -11.32
CA GLU A 123 -25.04 -0.23 -10.12
C GLU A 123 -24.19 -0.27 -8.83
N LEU A 124 -22.88 -0.51 -8.94
CA LEU A 124 -21.98 -0.68 -7.78
C LEU A 124 -21.19 0.58 -7.40
N GLY A 125 -21.46 1.70 -8.07
CA GLY A 125 -20.89 3.01 -7.73
C GLY A 125 -19.98 3.59 -8.81
N SER A 126 -19.47 4.79 -8.51
CA SER A 126 -18.63 5.52 -9.46
C SER A 126 -17.19 4.99 -9.47
N LYS A 127 -16.51 5.12 -10.62
CA LYS A 127 -15.08 4.81 -10.78
C LYS A 127 -14.20 5.57 -9.76
N GLN A 128 -14.63 6.77 -9.37
CA GLN A 128 -13.88 7.60 -8.44
C GLN A 128 -13.95 7.05 -7.01
N THR A 129 -15.15 6.69 -6.55
CA THR A 129 -15.35 6.10 -5.22
C THR A 129 -14.58 4.78 -5.08
N SER A 130 -14.52 3.96 -6.14
CA SER A 130 -13.73 2.73 -6.12
C SER A 130 -12.22 3.01 -6.04
N ALA A 131 -11.73 4.02 -6.76
CA ALA A 131 -10.32 4.38 -6.76
C ALA A 131 -9.87 5.02 -5.43
N GLN A 132 -10.69 5.89 -4.83
CA GLN A 132 -10.46 6.45 -3.50
C GLN A 132 -10.42 5.35 -2.42
N THR A 133 -11.33 4.38 -2.50
CA THR A 133 -11.34 3.22 -1.60
C THR A 133 -10.08 2.37 -1.76
N ALA A 134 -9.67 2.11 -3.00
CA ALA A 134 -8.43 1.40 -3.29
C ALA A 134 -7.18 2.17 -2.80
N PHE A 135 -7.20 3.50 -2.89
CA PHE A 135 -6.12 4.35 -2.39
C PHE A 135 -6.03 4.35 -0.85
N ALA A 136 -7.18 4.34 -0.17
CA ALA A 136 -7.25 4.17 1.29
C ALA A 136 -6.74 2.79 1.73
N LEU A 137 -7.07 1.73 0.98
CA LEU A 137 -6.55 0.38 1.23
C LEU A 137 -5.03 0.30 1.02
N ALA A 138 -4.49 0.93 -0.03
CA ALA A 138 -3.05 1.02 -0.24
C ALA A 138 -2.35 1.77 0.92
N SER A 139 -2.94 2.87 1.40
CA SER A 139 -2.43 3.62 2.56
C SER A 139 -2.43 2.76 3.83
N ALA A 140 -3.51 2.00 4.07
CA ALA A 140 -3.58 1.05 5.17
C ALA A 140 -2.55 -0.07 5.04
N ALA A 141 -2.34 -0.61 3.83
CA ALA A 141 -1.33 -1.63 3.57
C ALA A 141 0.08 -1.14 3.91
N VAL A 142 0.44 0.06 3.46
CA VAL A 142 1.74 0.67 3.79
C VAL A 142 1.88 0.87 5.30
N TYR A 143 0.86 1.43 5.96
CA TYR A 143 0.87 1.59 7.42
C TYR A 143 1.11 0.25 8.15
N HIS A 144 0.39 -0.80 7.77
CA HIS A 144 0.53 -2.12 8.38
C HIS A 144 1.92 -2.71 8.14
N THR A 145 2.42 -2.67 6.91
CA THR A 145 3.75 -3.18 6.60
C THR A 145 4.82 -2.44 7.40
N LEU A 146 4.78 -1.10 7.45
CA LEU A 146 5.73 -0.31 8.25
C LEU A 146 5.63 -0.66 9.73
N THR A 147 4.42 -0.82 10.28
CA THR A 147 4.22 -1.20 11.68
C THR A 147 4.81 -2.59 11.98
N LEU A 148 4.65 -3.55 11.07
CA LEU A 148 5.20 -4.90 11.23
C LEU A 148 6.74 -4.90 11.17
N VAL A 149 7.35 -4.07 10.34
CA VAL A 149 8.81 -3.90 10.30
C VAL A 149 9.30 -3.20 11.58
N ALA A 150 8.63 -2.12 12.00
CA ALA A 150 8.98 -1.37 13.21
C ALA A 150 8.96 -2.26 14.47
N ASN A 151 7.97 -3.15 14.55
CA ASN A 151 7.84 -4.12 15.64
C ASN A 151 8.70 -5.37 15.46
N LYS A 152 9.56 -5.43 14.43
CA LYS A 152 10.41 -6.57 14.07
C LYS A 152 9.62 -7.87 13.84
N ASN A 153 8.34 -7.76 13.51
CA ASN A 153 7.53 -8.89 13.08
C ASN A 153 7.89 -9.29 11.64
N ILE A 154 8.25 -8.34 10.79
CA ILE A 154 8.86 -8.59 9.49
C ILE A 154 10.32 -8.12 9.59
N THR A 155 11.26 -8.97 9.17
CA THR A 155 12.68 -8.63 9.17
C THR A 155 13.30 -8.88 7.80
N PHE A 156 14.36 -8.13 7.51
CA PHE A 156 15.13 -8.25 6.28
C PHE A 156 16.51 -8.77 6.66
N LYS A 157 16.91 -9.90 6.08
CA LYS A 157 18.23 -10.48 6.29
C LYS A 157 19.08 -10.22 5.05
N SER A 158 20.20 -9.55 5.22
CA SER A 158 21.15 -9.37 4.13
C SER A 158 21.78 -10.72 3.82
N ILE A 159 21.56 -11.22 2.60
CA ILE A 159 22.36 -12.31 2.06
C ILE A 159 23.64 -11.64 1.58
N VAL A 160 24.64 -11.57 2.46
CA VAL A 160 26.02 -11.26 2.03
C VAL A 160 26.36 -12.25 0.93
N ALA A 161 26.81 -11.76 -0.23
CA ALA A 161 27.25 -12.55 -1.37
C ALA A 161 28.53 -13.35 -1.04
N GLY A 162 28.43 -14.26 -0.07
CA GLY A 162 29.48 -15.19 0.31
C GLY A 162 29.48 -16.37 -0.66
N LYS A 163 30.34 -16.26 -1.67
CA LYS A 163 30.67 -17.25 -2.72
C LYS A 163 29.71 -17.28 -3.91
N SER A 164 30.05 -16.46 -4.89
CA SER A 164 29.66 -16.60 -6.29
C SER A 164 29.66 -18.07 -6.75
N GLN A 165 28.49 -18.68 -6.90
CA GLN A 165 28.33 -19.79 -7.84
C GLN A 165 28.28 -19.14 -9.23
N LYS A 166 29.38 -19.25 -9.99
CA LYS A 166 29.48 -18.76 -11.37
C LYS A 166 28.40 -19.41 -12.23
N CYS A 167 27.29 -18.71 -12.43
CA CYS A 167 26.39 -18.92 -13.55
C CYS A 167 26.22 -17.58 -14.27
N SER A 168 26.85 -17.51 -15.46
CA SER A 168 26.55 -16.57 -16.54
C SER A 168 26.71 -15.05 -16.27
N GLY A 169 27.93 -14.57 -16.43
CA GLY A 169 28.25 -13.55 -17.45
C GLY A 169 27.43 -12.25 -17.52
N VAL A 170 27.02 -11.65 -16.41
CA VAL A 170 26.72 -10.20 -16.35
C VAL A 170 27.29 -9.67 -15.05
N VAL A 171 28.35 -8.86 -15.14
CA VAL A 171 28.88 -8.11 -14.01
C VAL A 171 28.10 -6.79 -13.95
N THR A 172 27.19 -6.65 -13.00
CA THR A 172 26.75 -5.34 -12.54
C THR A 172 27.70 -4.92 -11.42
N ASP A 173 28.47 -3.88 -11.68
CA ASP A 173 29.34 -3.25 -10.68
C ASP A 173 28.44 -2.57 -9.63
N GLY A 174 28.44 -3.09 -8.40
CA GLY A 174 27.61 -2.63 -7.30
C GLY A 174 27.26 -3.77 -6.35
N ASP A 175 27.83 -3.72 -5.13
CA ASP A 175 27.50 -4.58 -3.99
C ASP A 175 26.06 -4.31 -3.49
N SER A 176 25.05 -4.54 -4.35
CA SER A 176 23.66 -4.50 -3.94
C SER A 176 23.42 -5.67 -2.99
N ALA A 177 23.31 -5.39 -1.70
CA ALA A 177 22.88 -6.38 -0.72
C ALA A 177 21.51 -6.93 -1.16
N VAL A 178 21.44 -8.24 -1.37
CA VAL A 178 20.16 -8.91 -1.63
C VAL A 178 19.53 -9.17 -0.28
N TRP A 179 18.43 -8.47 0.01
CA TRP A 179 17.68 -8.66 1.23
C TRP A 179 16.66 -9.79 1.08
N GLU A 180 16.78 -10.81 1.92
CA GLU A 180 15.78 -11.85 2.07
C GLU A 180 14.74 -11.43 3.11
N LEU A 181 13.48 -11.50 2.70
CA LEU A 181 12.36 -11.20 3.58
C LEU A 181 12.05 -12.38 4.49
N SER A 182 12.04 -12.15 5.80
CA SER A 182 11.61 -13.13 6.78
C SER A 182 10.27 -12.71 7.40
N ILE A 183 9.20 -13.41 7.01
CA ILE A 183 7.86 -13.27 7.58
C ILE A 183 7.60 -14.50 8.47
N PRO A 184 7.39 -14.34 9.78
CA PRO A 184 7.00 -15.43 10.66
C PRO A 184 5.61 -15.94 10.27
N LYS A 185 5.45 -17.27 10.31
CA LYS A 185 4.15 -17.90 10.07
C LYS A 185 3.20 -17.56 11.23
N GLY A 186 1.98 -17.16 10.90
CA GLY A 186 0.95 -16.91 11.91
C GLY A 186 -0.27 -16.20 11.32
N THR A 187 -1.46 -16.62 11.74
CA THR A 187 -2.73 -16.01 11.31
C THR A 187 -2.90 -14.59 11.84
N GLN A 188 -2.13 -14.19 12.86
CA GLN A 188 -2.19 -12.84 13.42
C GLN A 188 -1.73 -11.74 12.44
N TYR A 189 -1.05 -12.10 11.34
CA TYR A 189 -0.60 -11.17 10.31
C TYR A 189 -1.47 -11.24 9.04
N GLU A 190 -2.50 -12.09 9.03
CA GLU A 190 -3.42 -12.20 7.90
C GLU A 190 -4.29 -10.95 7.76
N PHE A 191 -4.76 -10.72 6.53
CA PHE A 191 -5.75 -9.70 6.26
C PHE A 191 -7.06 -10.05 6.97
N ASN A 192 -7.33 -9.39 8.09
CA ASN A 192 -8.58 -9.54 8.82
C ASN A 192 -9.26 -8.17 9.03
N GLU A 193 -10.59 -8.21 9.13
CA GLU A 193 -11.40 -7.01 9.27
C GLU A 193 -11.00 -6.19 10.51
N ALA A 194 -10.74 -6.85 11.64
CA ALA A 194 -10.39 -6.16 12.89
C ALA A 194 -9.13 -5.29 12.75
N MET A 195 -8.12 -5.76 12.02
CA MET A 195 -6.84 -5.08 11.87
C MET A 195 -6.87 -4.04 10.75
N TRP A 196 -7.46 -4.36 9.61
CA TRP A 196 -7.39 -3.53 8.40
C TRP A 196 -8.54 -2.53 8.27
N SER A 197 -9.74 -2.89 8.72
CA SER A 197 -10.93 -2.06 8.49
C SER A 197 -10.85 -0.73 9.25
N ALA A 198 -10.30 -0.73 10.46
CA ALA A 198 -10.17 0.46 11.28
C ALA A 198 -9.27 1.51 10.59
N LYS A 199 -8.06 1.11 10.19
CA LYS A 199 -7.11 2.01 9.52
C LYS A 199 -7.57 2.42 8.13
N THR A 200 -8.20 1.51 7.38
CA THR A 200 -8.77 1.86 6.08
C THR A 200 -9.85 2.93 6.21
N ARG A 201 -10.76 2.81 7.18
CA ARG A 201 -11.80 3.83 7.43
C ARG A 201 -11.21 5.18 7.83
N VAL A 202 -10.18 5.16 8.69
CA VAL A 202 -9.46 6.37 9.13
C VAL A 202 -8.85 7.12 7.95
N PHE A 203 -8.24 6.42 6.98
CA PHE A 203 -7.70 7.07 5.78
C PHE A 203 -8.78 7.42 4.75
N LEU A 204 -9.86 6.63 4.66
CA LEU A 204 -10.89 6.81 3.65
C LEU A 204 -11.60 8.16 3.77
N GLU A 205 -11.97 8.59 4.98
CA GLU A 205 -12.70 9.85 5.18
C GLU A 205 -11.99 11.08 4.59
N PRO A 206 -10.72 11.38 4.91
CA PRO A 206 -10.01 12.51 4.31
C PRO A 206 -9.72 12.31 2.82
N ILE A 207 -9.51 11.07 2.35
CA ILE A 207 -9.32 10.78 0.92
C ILE A 207 -10.61 11.07 0.13
N MET A 208 -11.77 10.76 0.70
CA MET A 208 -13.08 11.05 0.11
C MET A 208 -13.37 12.55 0.06
N ALA A 209 -12.78 13.34 0.96
CA ALA A 209 -12.89 14.79 0.99
C ALA A 209 -11.99 15.50 -0.05
N LEU A 210 -11.08 14.78 -0.73
CA LEU A 210 -10.29 15.34 -1.81
C LEU A 210 -11.19 15.72 -3.00
N SER A 211 -10.92 16.87 -3.61
CA SER A 211 -11.57 17.24 -4.87
C SER A 211 -11.18 16.28 -5.99
N ASP A 212 -12.06 16.13 -6.98
CA ASP A 212 -11.83 15.28 -8.16
C ASP A 212 -10.51 15.60 -8.85
N ASN A 213 -10.18 16.89 -8.96
CA ASN A 213 -8.93 17.36 -9.56
C ASN A 213 -7.70 16.93 -8.75
N ASN A 214 -7.74 17.09 -7.42
CA ASN A 214 -6.63 16.69 -6.56
C ASN A 214 -6.42 15.17 -6.60
N PHE A 215 -7.50 14.41 -6.57
CA PHE A 215 -7.41 12.95 -6.66
C PHE A 215 -6.96 12.48 -8.05
N ALA A 216 -7.39 13.14 -9.12
CA ALA A 216 -6.91 12.84 -10.48
C ALA A 216 -5.38 13.02 -10.59
N MET A 217 -4.81 14.08 -10.00
CA MET A 217 -3.35 14.29 -9.98
C MET A 217 -2.62 13.16 -9.24
N ILE A 218 -3.15 12.68 -8.11
CA ILE A 218 -2.61 11.52 -7.38
C ILE A 218 -2.62 10.26 -8.26
N VAL A 219 -3.72 10.02 -8.99
CA VAL A 219 -3.85 8.87 -9.88
C VAL A 219 -2.85 8.96 -11.04
N ASP A 220 -2.67 10.14 -11.63
CA ASP A 220 -1.73 10.36 -12.72
C ASP A 220 -0.28 10.13 -12.27
N GLU A 221 0.09 10.64 -11.08
CA GLU A 221 1.41 10.42 -10.49
C GLU A 221 1.65 8.93 -10.19
N ALA A 222 0.67 8.23 -9.59
CA ALA A 222 0.78 6.78 -9.38
C ALA A 222 1.00 6.01 -10.70
N GLN A 223 0.35 6.43 -11.79
CA GLN A 223 0.55 5.82 -13.10
C GLN A 223 1.94 6.09 -13.71
N ALA A 224 2.61 7.18 -13.32
CA ALA A 224 3.97 7.45 -13.79
C ALA A 224 4.98 6.39 -13.30
N PHE A 225 4.78 5.82 -12.11
CA PHE A 225 5.59 4.70 -11.60
C PHE A 225 5.47 3.44 -12.47
N VAL A 226 4.28 3.15 -13.02
CA VAL A 226 4.08 1.98 -13.90
C VAL A 226 4.77 2.17 -15.25
N LYS A 227 4.90 3.41 -15.73
CA LYS A 227 5.48 3.75 -17.03
C LYS A 227 7.01 3.88 -17.01
N GLY A 228 7.66 3.65 -15.86
CA GLY A 228 9.11 3.80 -15.68
C GLY A 228 9.59 5.24 -15.47
N GLY A 229 8.72 6.13 -14.99
CA GLY A 229 9.11 7.49 -14.60
C GLY A 229 10.06 7.49 -13.40
N LYS A 230 11.10 8.34 -13.43
CA LYS A 230 12.04 8.58 -12.32
C LYS A 230 11.30 9.21 -11.12
N GLY A 231 10.68 8.40 -10.27
CA GLY A 231 10.27 8.82 -8.93
C GLY A 231 11.50 8.84 -8.03
N ALA A 232 12.11 10.02 -7.83
CA ALA A 232 13.30 10.16 -6.99
C ALA A 232 12.92 10.05 -5.51
N MET A 233 13.31 8.95 -4.86
CA MET A 233 13.36 8.84 -3.39
C MET A 233 14.69 9.45 -2.95
N ASN A 234 14.68 10.71 -2.52
CA ASN A 234 15.83 11.33 -1.86
C ASN A 234 15.45 11.59 -0.40
N SER A 235 16.05 10.83 0.52
CA SER A 235 15.96 11.04 1.97
C SER A 235 17.11 11.96 2.38
N ALA A 236 16.86 13.04 3.12
CA ALA A 236 17.90 13.78 3.83
C ALA A 236 17.43 14.00 5.27
N ALA A 237 18.21 13.51 6.23
CA ALA A 237 18.02 13.75 7.65
C ALA A 237 18.77 15.04 8.03
N SER A 238 18.11 15.94 8.75
CA SER A 238 18.81 16.96 9.54
C SER A 238 18.22 17.01 10.95
N ASP A 239 19.10 16.92 11.93
CA ASP A 239 18.87 17.22 13.32
C ASP A 239 18.66 18.74 13.48
N ASP A 240 17.61 19.13 14.21
CA ASP A 240 17.64 20.32 15.04
C ASP A 240 16.52 20.22 16.09
N GLU A 241 16.88 20.61 17.31
CA GLU A 241 16.05 20.60 18.52
C GLU A 241 15.24 21.89 18.67
N ASP A 242 14.09 21.70 19.32
CA ASP A 242 13.32 22.64 20.12
C ASP A 242 12.21 23.55 19.52
N GLU A 243 11.08 23.41 20.24
CA GLU A 243 9.94 24.29 20.52
C GLU A 243 8.78 24.54 19.51
N ASP A 244 7.58 24.46 20.13
CA ASP A 244 6.26 24.98 19.78
C ASP A 244 5.31 24.30 18.77
N GLU A 245 4.24 23.77 19.39
CA GLU A 245 2.80 24.07 19.26
C GLU A 245 2.10 24.17 17.89
N ASP A 246 0.89 23.60 17.92
CA ASP A 246 -0.29 23.89 17.10
C ASP A 246 -0.25 23.64 15.59
N ILE A 247 0.02 22.37 15.27
CA ILE A 247 -0.82 21.60 14.33
C ILE A 247 -1.19 20.28 15.04
N GLN A 248 -2.04 20.41 16.06
CA GLN A 248 -2.67 19.30 16.77
C GLN A 248 -3.35 18.35 15.76
N ASP A 249 -3.78 17.17 16.19
CA ASP A 249 -5.06 16.69 15.64
C ASP A 249 -5.11 16.16 14.19
N LEU A 250 -3.97 15.94 13.52
CA LEU A 250 -4.03 15.47 12.13
C LEU A 250 -4.70 14.07 12.00
N PHE A 251 -4.69 13.26 13.07
CA PHE A 251 -5.49 12.03 13.31
C PHE A 251 -5.36 11.56 14.79
N THR A 252 -5.60 12.41 15.81
CA THR A 252 -5.49 11.93 17.21
C THR A 252 -6.62 10.97 17.56
N PHE A 253 -6.31 9.67 17.65
CA PHE A 253 -7.19 8.71 18.32
C PHE A 253 -6.62 8.44 19.72
N ARG A 254 -7.47 8.70 20.70
CA ARG A 254 -7.27 8.31 22.10
C ARG A 254 -7.32 6.80 22.25
#